data_AF-H0T7T2-F1
#
_entry.id   AF-H0T7T2-F1
#
_cell.length_a   1.000
_cell.length_b   1.000
_cell.length_c   1.000
_cell.angle_alpha   90.00
_cell.angle_beta   90.00
_cell.angle_gamma   90.00
#
_symmetry.space_group_name_H-M   'P 1'
#
loop_
_entity.id
_entity.type
_entity.pdbx_description
1 polymer ?
#
loop_
_entity_poly.entity_id
_entity_poly.type
_entity_poly.pdbx_seq_one_letter_code
_entity_poly.pdbx_strand_id
1 'polypeptide(L)'
;MLIKGGHGQGAESTDYLITSDTSIALPAPRVATRNTHGTGCSLSSAVAAGLAKGEDLETAVRNAKAFISGAIAAADRFTVGHGHGPVHHLHRFY
;
A
#
# COMPACT_ATOMS: atom_id res chain seq x y z
N MET A 1 2.23 -14.93 -4.41
CA MET A 1 2.32 -13.78 -5.35
C MET A 1 1.36 -12.69 -4.89
N LEU A 2 1.78 -11.42 -4.89
CA LEU A 2 0.91 -10.28 -4.58
C LEU A 2 0.68 -9.44 -5.85
N ILE A 3 -0.57 -9.33 -6.30
CA ILE A 3 -0.98 -8.51 -7.44
C ILE A 3 -1.64 -7.24 -6.92
N LYS A 4 -1.21 -6.07 -7.40
CA LYS A 4 -1.77 -4.78 -6.99
C LYS A 4 -2.91 -4.32 -7.91
N GLY A 5 -4.02 -3.86 -7.33
CA GLY A 5 -5.17 -3.31 -8.05
C GLY A 5 -5.04 -1.83 -8.43
N GLY A 6 -3.88 -1.20 -8.20
CA GLY A 6 -3.68 0.24 -8.34
C GLY A 6 -4.06 0.85 -9.70
N HIS A 7 -4.05 0.07 -10.79
CA HIS A 7 -4.44 0.51 -12.14
C HIS A 7 -5.90 0.24 -12.52
N GLY A 8 -6.69 -0.37 -11.62
CA GLY A 8 -8.12 -0.59 -11.81
C GLY A 8 -8.94 0.69 -11.74
N GLN A 9 -10.24 0.56 -12.03
CA GLN A 9 -11.24 1.63 -11.91
C GLN A 9 -12.16 1.36 -10.70
N GLY A 10 -12.86 2.40 -10.23
CA GLY A 10 -13.84 2.28 -9.14
C GLY A 10 -13.35 2.80 -7.78
N ALA A 11 -14.22 2.69 -6.78
CA ALA A 11 -14.02 3.29 -5.45
C ALA A 11 -12.90 2.62 -4.63
N GLU A 12 -12.49 1.41 -5.00
CA GLU A 12 -11.47 0.63 -4.30
C GLU A 12 -10.26 0.30 -5.19
N SER A 13 -9.13 0.08 -4.53
CA SER A 13 -7.92 -0.49 -5.11
C SER A 13 -7.65 -1.84 -4.44
N THR A 14 -8.25 -2.89 -4.97
CA THR A 14 -8.15 -4.26 -4.41
C THR A 14 -6.89 -4.97 -4.86
N ASP A 15 -6.04 -5.34 -3.91
CA ASP A 15 -4.90 -6.21 -4.17
C ASP A 15 -5.28 -7.68 -3.94
N TYR A 16 -4.57 -8.61 -4.57
CA TYR A 16 -4.78 -10.04 -4.43
C TYR A 16 -3.51 -10.75 -3.99
N LEU A 17 -3.56 -11.41 -2.84
CA LEU A 17 -2.54 -12.36 -2.40
C LEU A 17 -2.93 -13.76 -2.87
N ILE A 18 -2.15 -14.32 -3.79
CA ILE A 18 -2.37 -15.62 -4.40
C ILE A 18 -1.31 -16.60 -3.91
N THR A 19 -1.75 -17.71 -3.33
CA THR A 19 -0.95 -18.86 -2.92
C THR A 19 -1.33 -20.08 -3.77
N SER A 20 -0.73 -21.25 -3.51
CA SER A 20 -1.15 -22.52 -4.12
C SER A 20 -2.61 -22.88 -3.80
N ASP A 21 -3.09 -22.49 -2.63
CA ASP A 21 -4.33 -23.00 -2.04
C ASP A 21 -5.42 -21.93 -1.97
N THR A 22 -5.04 -20.66 -1.97
CA THR A 22 -5.95 -19.54 -1.70
C THR A 22 -5.70 -18.32 -2.59
N SER A 23 -6.77 -17.55 -2.80
CA SER A 23 -6.74 -16.20 -3.35
C SER A 23 -7.45 -15.27 -2.38
N ILE A 24 -6.72 -14.32 -1.81
CA ILE A 24 -7.21 -13.42 -0.77
C ILE A 24 -7.30 -12.01 -1.35
N ALA A 25 -8.51 -11.45 -1.35
CA ALA A 25 -8.76 -10.06 -1.73
C ALA A 25 -8.45 -9.10 -0.57
N LEU A 26 -7.80 -7.99 -0.89
CA LEU A 26 -7.33 -6.98 0.04
C LEU A 26 -7.81 -5.59 -0.44
N PRO A 27 -9.08 -5.24 -0.23
CA PRO A 27 -9.63 -3.96 -0.64
C PRO A 27 -9.09 -2.82 0.20
N ALA A 28 -8.96 -1.65 -0.42
CA ALA A 28 -8.75 -0.38 0.28
C ALA A 28 -9.34 0.75 -0.56
N PRO A 29 -9.80 1.86 0.06
CA PRO A 29 -10.32 3.01 -0.68
C PRO A 29 -9.29 3.54 -1.68
N ARG A 30 -9.76 3.88 -2.88
CA ARG A 30 -8.95 4.57 -3.87
C ARG A 30 -8.88 6.05 -3.50
N VAL A 31 -7.66 6.55 -3.34
CA VAL A 31 -7.41 7.96 -3.05
C VAL A 31 -7.11 8.69 -4.36
N ALA A 32 -7.84 9.78 -4.62
CA ALA A 32 -7.59 10.64 -5.75
C ALA A 32 -6.41 11.58 -5.47
N THR A 33 -5.18 11.07 -5.62
CA THR A 33 -3.93 11.84 -5.44
C THR A 33 -2.99 11.66 -6.61
N ARG A 34 -2.15 12.68 -6.85
CA ARG A 34 -1.03 12.60 -7.81
C ARG A 34 0.25 12.05 -7.16
N ASN A 35 0.28 11.92 -5.83
CA ASN A 35 1.46 11.54 -5.07
C ASN A 35 1.52 10.02 -4.85
N THR A 36 1.82 9.29 -5.94
CA THR A 36 1.84 7.81 -5.94
C THR A 36 3.24 7.23 -6.15
N HIS A 37 4.27 8.08 -6.16
CA HIS A 37 5.65 7.64 -6.32
C HIS A 37 6.10 6.84 -5.09
N GLY A 38 6.82 5.74 -5.31
CA GLY A 38 7.30 4.88 -4.22
C GLY A 38 6.25 3.95 -3.58
N THR A 39 4.99 3.94 -4.05
CA THR A 39 3.94 3.06 -3.50
C THR A 39 4.31 1.58 -3.54
N GLY A 40 4.90 1.11 -4.64
CA GLY A 40 5.38 -0.27 -4.78
C GLY A 40 6.53 -0.61 -3.81
N CYS A 41 7.58 0.21 -3.80
CA CYS A 41 8.76 0.00 -2.95
C CYS A 41 8.41 0.05 -1.46
N SER A 42 7.49 0.94 -1.08
CA SER A 42 7.01 1.07 0.29
C SER A 42 6.18 -0.15 0.71
N LEU A 43 5.30 -0.63 -0.18
CA LEU A 43 4.51 -1.83 0.08
C LEU A 43 5.43 -3.05 0.27
N SER A 44 6.38 -3.29 -0.63
CA SER A 44 7.29 -4.43 -0.52
C SER A 44 8.16 -4.34 0.74
N SER A 45 8.64 -3.14 1.08
CA SER A 45 9.42 -2.91 2.31
C SER A 45 8.59 -3.18 3.56
N ALA A 46 7.32 -2.77 3.58
CA ALA A 46 6.42 -3.02 4.70
C ALA A 46 6.11 -4.52 4.88
N VAL A 47 5.92 -5.27 3.78
CA VAL A 47 5.78 -6.74 3.85
C VAL A 47 7.04 -7.38 4.42
N ALA A 48 8.21 -7.03 3.90
CA ALA A 48 9.49 -7.57 4.39
C ALA A 48 9.69 -7.28 5.89
N ALA A 49 9.34 -6.07 6.34
CA ALA A 49 9.42 -5.70 7.74
C ALA A 49 8.45 -6.50 8.64
N GLY A 50 7.23 -6.78 8.18
CA GLY A 50 6.27 -7.63 8.91
C GLY A 50 6.77 -9.06 9.06
N LEU A 51 7.26 -9.65 7.96
CA LEU A 51 7.86 -10.99 7.97
C LEU A 51 9.08 -11.07 8.90
N ALA A 52 9.95 -10.05 8.89
CA ALA A 52 11.12 -9.99 9.79
C ALA A 52 10.75 -9.89 11.27
N LYS A 53 9.54 -9.42 11.60
CA LYS A 53 8.99 -9.40 12.97
C LYS A 53 8.34 -10.73 13.38
N GLY A 54 8.29 -11.71 12.47
CA GLY A 54 7.67 -13.01 12.70
C GLY A 54 6.17 -13.05 12.39
N GLU A 55 5.63 -12.08 11.67
CA GLU A 55 4.25 -12.14 11.15
C GLU A 55 4.14 -13.22 10.07
N ASP A 56 2.99 -13.89 9.99
CA ASP A 56 2.69 -14.74 8.84
C ASP A 56 2.49 -13.90 7.57
N LEU A 57 2.56 -14.54 6.41
CA LEU A 57 2.52 -13.85 5.11
C LEU A 57 1.24 -13.05 4.91
N GLU A 58 0.08 -13.59 5.28
CA GLU A 58 -1.19 -12.90 5.08
C GLU A 58 -1.27 -11.66 5.98
N THR A 59 -0.92 -11.83 7.26
CA THR A 59 -0.85 -10.73 8.23
C THR A 59 0.09 -9.63 7.78
N ALA A 60 1.32 -9.99 7.37
CA ALA A 60 2.32 -9.03 6.89
C ALA A 60 1.81 -8.24 5.66
N VAL A 61 1.14 -8.91 4.73
CA VAL A 61 0.56 -8.28 3.54
C VAL A 61 -0.63 -7.39 3.88
N ARG A 62 -1.53 -7.81 4.78
CA ARG A 62 -2.65 -6.98 5.27
C ARG A 62 -2.14 -5.71 5.96
N ASN A 63 -1.14 -5.84 6.81
CA ASN A 63 -0.51 -4.72 7.51
C ASN A 63 0.18 -3.76 6.53
N ALA A 64 0.90 -4.29 5.55
CA ALA A 64 1.54 -3.50 4.51
C ALA A 64 0.53 -2.75 3.63
N LYS A 65 -0.59 -3.40 3.28
CA LYS A 65 -1.71 -2.78 2.54
C LYS A 65 -2.30 -1.62 3.31
N ALA A 66 -2.62 -1.82 4.59
CA ALA A 66 -3.15 -0.78 5.45
C ALA A 66 -2.15 0.39 5.61
N PHE A 67 -0.86 0.09 5.77
CA PHE A 67 0.20 1.11 5.84
C PHE A 67 0.27 1.95 4.57
N ILE A 68 0.36 1.33 3.38
CA ILE A 68 0.50 2.10 2.15
C ILE A 68 -0.76 2.92 1.83
N SER A 69 -1.95 2.37 2.10
CA SER A 69 -3.20 3.11 1.89
C SER A 69 -3.26 4.35 2.78
N GLY A 70 -2.84 4.25 4.05
CA GLY A 70 -2.71 5.41 4.94
C GLY A 70 -1.67 6.43 4.45
N ALA A 71 -0.52 5.94 3.97
CA ALA A 71 0.55 6.80 3.44
C ALA A 71 0.13 7.57 2.18
N ILE A 72 -0.66 6.95 1.30
CA ILE A 72 -1.24 7.59 0.12
C ILE A 72 -2.32 8.60 0.53
N ALA A 73 -3.21 8.24 1.47
CA ALA A 73 -4.26 9.13 1.95
C ALA A 73 -3.70 10.41 2.61
N ALA A 74 -2.53 10.32 3.24
CA ALA A 74 -1.83 11.45 3.83
C ALA A 74 -0.86 12.16 2.86
N ALA A 75 -0.67 11.65 1.64
CA ALA A 75 0.37 12.14 0.73
C ALA A 75 0.14 13.58 0.27
N ASP A 76 -1.11 14.05 0.24
CA ASP A 76 -1.42 15.44 -0.16
C ASP A 76 -1.22 16.46 0.97
N ARG A 77 -0.90 16.00 2.20
CA ARG A 77 -0.56 16.91 3.32
C ARG A 77 0.76 17.65 3.10
N PHE A 78 1.61 17.16 2.20
CA PHE A 78 2.86 17.81 1.84
C PHE A 78 3.02 17.84 0.32
N THR A 79 3.22 19.03 -0.22
CA THR A 79 3.57 19.20 -1.64
C THR A 79 5.09 19.25 -1.76
N VAL A 80 5.70 18.13 -2.11
CA VAL A 80 7.15 18.05 -2.37
C VAL A 80 7.39 17.91 -3.86
N GLY A 81 8.00 18.94 -4.46
CA GLY A 81 8.29 19.01 -5.90
C GLY A 81 7.11 19.45 -6.76
N HIS A 82 7.34 19.53 -8.08
CA HIS A 82 6.34 19.98 -9.07
C HIS A 82 5.71 18.84 -9.89
N GLY A 83 5.95 17.57 -9.53
CA GLY A 83 5.54 16.36 -10.26
C GLY A 83 4.67 15.40 -9.45
N HIS A 84 4.85 14.09 -9.65
CA HIS A 84 4.26 13.05 -8.79
C HIS A 84 5.03 12.99 -7.46
N GLY A 85 4.44 13.52 -6.39
CA GLY A 85 5.06 13.53 -5.07
C GLY A 85 5.17 12.14 -4.43
N PRO A 86 5.99 12.00 -3.38
CA PRO A 86 6.13 10.76 -2.62
C PRO A 86 4.91 10.52 -1.71
N VAL A 87 4.75 9.27 -1.27
CA VAL A 87 3.80 8.94 -0.20
C VAL A 87 4.32 9.41 1.18
N HIS A 88 3.40 9.61 2.14
CA HIS A 88 3.78 10.02 3.49
C HIS A 88 4.12 8.81 4.38
N HIS A 89 5.39 8.41 4.40
CA HIS A 89 5.85 7.26 5.19
C HIS A 89 5.55 7.38 6.70
N LEU A 90 5.65 8.58 7.28
CA LEU A 90 5.49 8.81 8.72
C LEU A 90 4.06 9.18 9.15
N HIS A 91 3.03 8.84 8.35
CA HIS A 91 1.65 9.35 8.53
C HIS A 91 0.98 8.89 9.82
N ARG A 92 1.56 7.90 10.50
CA ARG A 92 1.08 7.42 11.80
C ARG A 92 1.59 8.27 12.97
N PHE A 93 2.61 9.10 12.73
CA PHE A 93 3.27 9.90 13.75
C PHE A 93 2.99 11.40 13.60
N TYR A 94 2.58 11.85 12.42
CA TYR A 94 2.29 13.24 12.03
C TYR A 94 1.14 13.27 11.01
#